data_AF-A0A0P5GJC2-F1
#
_entry.id   AF-A0A0P5GJC2-F1
#
_cell.length_a   1.000
_cell.length_b   1.000
_cell.length_c   1.000
_cell.angle_alpha   90.00
_cell.angle_beta   90.00
_cell.angle_gamma   90.00
#
_symmetry.space_group_name_H-M   'P 1'
#
loop_
_entity.id
_entity.type
_entity.pdbx_description
1 polymer ?
#
loop_
_entity_poly.entity_id
_entity_poly.type
_entity_poly.pdbx_seq_one_letter_code
_entity_poly.pdbx_strand_id
1 'polypeptide(L)'
;MSFRKSCLIFCSTVLLCFLCVQSSSSYCPDICQCYNNYLEETVWNCTNLVSVSQLWNDEHLPLYGDFQQPEYVQHLYIRDSKLDFSENMLPRFLNLKTLELSHNMINCSKHLVWLLQLSDKLQEPENIHCTSPQTFNGTQVLKALQLIYDVDSRCPERCVCELAHVPKDDQYVTVSVSCNNLGFTEIPKILPANVTIHMDLSNNRIEDVSELAKNPSYSRVTVLYLANNRIQSITSLENSNWIEQFSLLSLQGNLLQEIPTQALNNVFHNQDINGVRMLLSNNPWKCDCVTITRFQPFIAKHKQLIKDVSNVTCGPEEGESAGKKIISVELNSVCNTGGNNAINLMDVLNVILALLTLVTIGKLLYDYYAYRKTGQLPWIASKLP
;
A
#
# COMPACT_ATOMS: atom_id res chain seq x y z
N MET A 1 -26.25 -63.81 -5.59
CA MET A 1 -27.58 -63.29 -5.98
C MET A 1 -27.40 -61.89 -6.52
N SER A 2 -27.73 -61.50 -7.74
CA SER A 2 -27.69 -62.14 -9.05
C SER A 2 -27.57 -60.95 -9.98
N PHE A 3 -26.52 -60.89 -10.79
CA PHE A 3 -26.46 -60.02 -11.96
C PHE A 3 -27.81 -60.04 -12.68
N ARG A 4 -28.43 -58.87 -12.88
CA ARG A 4 -29.51 -58.72 -13.85
C ARG A 4 -29.07 -57.79 -14.96
N LYS A 5 -28.49 -58.43 -15.98
CA LYS A 5 -28.58 -58.00 -17.37
C LYS A 5 -30.06 -57.85 -17.71
N SER A 6 -30.49 -56.68 -18.15
CA SER A 6 -31.76 -56.53 -18.87
C SER A 6 -31.44 -56.36 -20.35
N CYS A 7 -31.22 -57.49 -21.01
CA CYS A 7 -31.25 -57.59 -22.46
C CYS A 7 -32.73 -57.74 -22.85
N LEU A 8 -33.37 -56.67 -23.33
CA LEU A 8 -34.70 -56.75 -23.93
C LEU A 8 -34.54 -57.31 -25.35
N ILE A 9 -34.40 -58.62 -25.37
CA ILE A 9 -34.53 -59.46 -26.53
C ILE A 9 -36.04 -59.51 -26.85
N PHE A 10 -36.46 -59.01 -28.02
CA PHE A 10 -37.78 -59.26 -28.62
C PHE A 10 -37.53 -59.86 -29.99
N CYS A 11 -37.65 -61.17 -30.18
CA CYS A 11 -38.02 -61.69 -31.50
C CYS A 11 -39.45 -62.17 -31.58
N SER A 12 -40.01 -62.00 -32.75
CA SER A 12 -41.11 -62.78 -33.27
C SER A 12 -40.48 -63.37 -34.54
N THR A 13 -40.04 -64.62 -34.57
CA THR A 13 -40.40 -65.83 -33.82
C THR A 13 -39.50 -66.08 -32.60
N VAL A 14 -39.82 -65.35 -31.52
CA VAL A 14 -39.44 -65.43 -30.09
C VAL A 14 -38.11 -66.12 -29.76
N LEU A 15 -36.95 -65.49 -29.56
CA LEU A 15 -36.61 -64.11 -29.20
C LEU A 15 -35.12 -63.78 -29.63
N LEU A 16 -34.85 -62.56 -30.16
CA LEU A 16 -33.68 -61.99 -30.88
C LEU A 16 -32.32 -61.90 -30.13
N CYS A 17 -31.28 -61.45 -30.83
CA CYS A 17 -30.13 -60.68 -30.29
C CYS A 17 -29.21 -61.29 -29.22
N PHE A 18 -28.02 -61.70 -29.63
CA PHE A 18 -26.79 -61.47 -28.85
C PHE A 18 -25.86 -60.53 -29.61
N LEU A 19 -26.26 -59.26 -29.68
CA LEU A 19 -25.32 -58.14 -29.66
C LEU A 19 -25.51 -57.50 -28.29
N CYS A 20 -24.59 -57.80 -27.37
CA CYS A 20 -24.46 -57.07 -26.11
C CYS A 20 -24.02 -55.64 -26.46
N VAL A 21 -24.98 -54.74 -26.65
CA VAL A 21 -24.70 -53.30 -26.59
C VAL A 21 -24.50 -52.98 -25.11
N GLN A 22 -23.26 -52.67 -24.72
CA GLN A 22 -22.94 -52.05 -23.44
C GLN A 22 -23.59 -50.65 -23.43
N SER A 23 -24.81 -50.53 -22.92
CA SER A 23 -25.48 -49.25 -22.73
C SER A 23 -25.23 -48.73 -21.31
N SER A 24 -24.14 -47.99 -21.14
CA SER A 24 -23.99 -46.88 -20.19
C SER A 24 -22.58 -46.33 -20.36
N SER A 25 -22.34 -45.54 -21.41
CA SER A 25 -21.06 -44.86 -21.60
C SER A 25 -20.99 -43.68 -20.61
N SER A 26 -20.73 -43.97 -19.34
CA SER A 26 -20.23 -42.96 -18.42
C SER A 26 -18.91 -42.46 -19.00
N TYR A 27 -18.86 -41.17 -19.34
CA TYR A 27 -17.63 -40.55 -19.82
C TYR A 27 -16.57 -40.67 -18.70
N CYS A 28 -15.47 -41.36 -19.01
CA CYS A 28 -14.29 -41.44 -18.14
C CYS A 28 -13.11 -40.89 -18.93
N PRO A 29 -12.41 -39.85 -18.45
CA PRO A 29 -11.21 -39.34 -19.10
C PRO A 29 -10.11 -40.41 -19.19
N ASP A 30 -9.33 -40.44 -20.28
CA ASP A 30 -8.27 -41.44 -20.50
C ASP A 30 -7.17 -41.43 -19.41
N ILE A 31 -7.00 -40.28 -18.76
CA ILE A 31 -6.04 -40.06 -17.67
C ILE A 31 -6.57 -40.52 -16.30
N CYS A 32 -7.81 -41.00 -16.24
CA CYS A 32 -8.51 -41.36 -15.02
C CYS A 32 -8.91 -42.84 -15.01
N GLN A 33 -8.89 -43.43 -13.83
CA GLN A 33 -9.56 -44.70 -13.53
C GLN A 33 -10.90 -44.39 -12.86
N CYS A 34 -12.00 -44.69 -13.53
CA CYS A 34 -13.35 -44.42 -13.03
C CYS A 34 -14.05 -45.71 -12.60
N TYR A 35 -14.64 -45.71 -11.40
CA TYR A 35 -15.39 -46.84 -10.85
C TYR A 35 -16.42 -46.35 -9.83
N ASN A 36 -17.36 -47.22 -9.45
CA ASN A 36 -18.29 -46.97 -8.34
C ASN A 36 -17.80 -47.66 -7.07
N ASN A 37 -17.85 -46.98 -5.93
CA ASN A 37 -17.48 -47.57 -4.65
C ASN A 37 -18.58 -48.51 -4.13
N TYR A 38 -18.37 -49.11 -2.94
CA TYR A 38 -19.34 -50.03 -2.32
C TYR A 38 -20.71 -49.41 -2.00
N LEU A 39 -20.78 -48.07 -1.99
CA LEU A 39 -22.00 -47.29 -1.76
C LEU A 39 -22.64 -46.82 -3.09
N GLU A 40 -22.17 -47.34 -4.23
CA GLU A 40 -22.56 -46.93 -5.58
C GLU A 40 -22.25 -45.46 -5.91
N GLU A 41 -21.27 -44.87 -5.22
CA GLU A 41 -20.82 -43.50 -5.46
C GLU A 41 -19.70 -43.45 -6.49
N THR A 42 -19.73 -42.44 -7.37
CA THR A 42 -18.79 -42.30 -8.49
C THR A 42 -17.41 -41.82 -8.02
N VAL A 43 -16.37 -42.59 -8.35
CA VAL A 43 -14.99 -42.33 -7.98
C VAL A 43 -14.11 -42.20 -9.21
N TRP A 44 -13.37 -41.09 -9.29
CA TRP A 44 -12.37 -40.83 -10.34
C TRP A 44 -10.98 -40.71 -9.71
N ASN A 45 -10.03 -41.51 -10.19
CA ASN A 45 -8.63 -41.42 -9.79
C ASN A 45 -7.75 -41.07 -11.00
N CYS A 46 -7.25 -39.84 -11.04
CA CYS A 46 -6.59 -39.23 -12.19
C CYS A 46 -5.12 -38.91 -11.88
N THR A 47 -4.24 -39.11 -12.87
CA THR A 47 -2.80 -38.85 -12.74
C THR A 47 -2.24 -38.13 -13.97
N ASN A 48 -1.07 -37.50 -13.82
CA ASN A 48 -0.37 -36.80 -14.92
C ASN A 48 -1.23 -35.75 -15.65
N LEU A 49 -2.13 -35.08 -14.92
CA LEU A 49 -2.93 -33.98 -15.46
C LEU A 49 -2.03 -32.78 -15.73
N VAL A 50 -2.08 -32.26 -16.96
CA VAL A 50 -1.32 -31.08 -17.41
C VAL A 50 -2.24 -29.86 -17.53
N SER A 51 -3.51 -30.11 -17.87
CA SER A 51 -4.56 -29.11 -17.92
C SER A 51 -5.86 -29.72 -17.40
N VAL A 52 -6.61 -28.95 -16.63
CA VAL A 52 -7.90 -29.35 -16.07
C VAL A 52 -8.96 -29.57 -17.15
N SER A 53 -8.78 -28.99 -18.34
CA SER A 53 -9.59 -29.30 -19.52
C SER A 53 -9.50 -30.78 -19.94
N GLN A 54 -8.47 -31.52 -19.56
CA GLN A 54 -8.38 -32.96 -19.85
C GLN A 54 -9.37 -33.78 -19.00
N LEU A 55 -9.90 -33.23 -17.90
CA LEU A 55 -10.97 -33.87 -17.12
C LEU A 55 -12.34 -33.74 -17.80
N TRP A 56 -12.51 -32.74 -18.67
CA TRP A 56 -13.77 -32.46 -19.36
C TRP A 56 -13.51 -32.09 -20.82
N ASN A 57 -13.72 -33.04 -21.74
CA ASN A 57 -13.67 -32.75 -23.17
C ASN A 57 -14.73 -31.69 -23.54
N ASP A 58 -14.31 -30.44 -23.73
CA ASP A 58 -15.20 -29.36 -24.18
C ASP A 58 -15.68 -29.54 -25.63
N GLU A 59 -15.06 -30.45 -26.41
CA GLU A 59 -15.50 -30.81 -27.78
C GLU A 59 -16.84 -31.56 -27.82
N HIS A 60 -17.41 -31.96 -26.68
CA HIS A 60 -18.68 -32.68 -26.59
C HIS A 60 -19.69 -32.04 -25.63
N LEU A 61 -19.72 -30.70 -25.53
CA LEU A 61 -20.94 -30.04 -25.04
C LEU A 61 -22.01 -30.15 -26.14
N PRO A 62 -23.08 -30.94 -25.97
CA PRO A 62 -24.05 -31.12 -27.04
C PRO A 62 -24.81 -29.81 -27.25
N LEU A 63 -24.67 -29.24 -28.44
CA LEU A 63 -25.66 -28.33 -28.98
C LEU A 63 -26.93 -29.16 -29.21
N TYR A 64 -27.89 -29.04 -28.29
CA TYR A 64 -29.22 -29.63 -28.35
C TYR A 64 -29.31 -31.16 -28.25
N GLY A 65 -30.11 -31.61 -27.28
CA GLY A 65 -30.79 -32.91 -27.34
C GLY A 65 -30.15 -34.02 -26.49
N ASP A 66 -30.84 -34.36 -25.41
CA ASP A 66 -30.89 -35.67 -24.76
C ASP A 66 -29.63 -36.54 -24.79
N PHE A 67 -28.71 -36.36 -23.83
CA PHE A 67 -27.99 -37.45 -23.20
C PHE A 67 -27.66 -37.08 -21.75
N GLN A 68 -27.72 -38.07 -20.87
CA GLN A 68 -27.55 -38.00 -19.42
C GLN A 68 -26.43 -37.04 -19.02
N GLN A 69 -26.73 -36.13 -18.07
CA GLN A 69 -25.72 -35.34 -17.37
C GLN A 69 -24.56 -36.29 -16.99
N PRO A 70 -23.28 -35.93 -17.26
CA PRO A 70 -22.17 -36.79 -16.89
C PRO A 70 -22.34 -37.12 -15.40
N GLU A 71 -22.31 -38.41 -15.07
CA GLU A 71 -22.45 -38.91 -13.71
C GLU A 71 -21.57 -38.03 -12.82
N TYR A 72 -22.23 -37.20 -12.01
CA TYR A 72 -21.52 -36.14 -11.33
C TYR A 72 -20.54 -36.79 -10.37
N VAL A 73 -19.25 -36.55 -10.58
CA VAL A 73 -18.17 -37.12 -9.77
C VAL A 73 -18.43 -36.77 -8.31
N GLN A 74 -18.48 -37.79 -7.46
CA GLN A 74 -18.66 -37.62 -6.02
C GLN A 74 -17.32 -37.68 -5.29
N HIS A 75 -16.37 -38.51 -5.75
CA HIS A 75 -15.02 -38.55 -5.18
C HIS A 75 -13.99 -38.37 -6.29
N LEU A 76 -13.16 -37.34 -6.16
CA LEU A 76 -12.13 -37.02 -7.13
C LEU A 76 -10.75 -37.02 -6.46
N TYR A 77 -9.88 -37.90 -6.95
CA TYR A 77 -8.50 -38.02 -6.53
C TYR A 77 -7.60 -37.61 -7.69
N ILE A 78 -6.80 -36.56 -7.50
CA ILE A 78 -5.83 -36.13 -8.50
C ILE A 78 -4.44 -36.22 -7.87
N ARG A 79 -3.49 -36.89 -8.53
CA ARG A 79 -2.11 -37.07 -8.04
C ARG A 79 -1.10 -36.87 -9.16
N ASP A 80 0.15 -36.59 -8.80
CA ASP A 80 1.29 -36.49 -9.72
C ASP A 80 1.01 -35.58 -10.93
N SER A 81 0.27 -34.50 -10.69
CA SER A 81 -0.25 -33.61 -11.72
C SER A 81 0.23 -32.18 -11.55
N LYS A 82 0.27 -31.42 -12.65
CA LYS A 82 0.50 -29.98 -12.65
C LYS A 82 -0.83 -29.26 -12.76
N LEU A 83 -1.28 -28.70 -11.65
CA LEU A 83 -2.57 -28.05 -11.54
C LEU A 83 -2.42 -26.55 -11.76
N ASP A 84 -2.84 -26.12 -12.95
CA ASP A 84 -2.99 -24.72 -13.31
C ASP A 84 -4.41 -24.51 -13.84
N PHE A 85 -5.22 -23.79 -13.06
CA PHE A 85 -6.60 -23.52 -13.41
C PHE A 85 -6.66 -22.15 -14.09
N SER A 86 -7.06 -22.11 -15.36
CA SER A 86 -7.23 -20.87 -16.11
C SER A 86 -8.58 -20.20 -15.86
N GLU A 87 -9.56 -20.94 -15.34
CA GLU A 87 -10.94 -20.51 -15.20
C GLU A 87 -11.58 -20.99 -13.89
N ASN A 88 -12.72 -20.40 -13.54
CA ASN A 88 -13.49 -20.82 -12.37
C ASN A 88 -14.19 -22.16 -12.65
N MET A 89 -13.69 -23.23 -12.05
CA MET A 89 -14.21 -24.59 -12.26
C MET A 89 -15.27 -25.00 -11.25
N LEU A 90 -15.65 -24.13 -10.32
CA LEU A 90 -16.65 -24.43 -9.29
C LEU A 90 -17.92 -25.11 -9.82
N PRO A 91 -18.55 -24.66 -10.93
CA PRO A 91 -19.80 -25.26 -11.39
C PRO A 91 -19.67 -26.75 -11.75
N ARG A 92 -18.47 -27.19 -12.13
CA ARG A 92 -18.17 -28.58 -12.48
C ARG A 92 -17.96 -29.47 -11.25
N PHE A 93 -17.74 -28.88 -10.08
CA PHE A 93 -17.35 -29.55 -8.83
C PHE A 93 -18.43 -29.50 -7.73
N LEU A 94 -19.63 -28.99 -8.03
CA LEU A 94 -20.70 -28.78 -7.04
C LEU A 94 -21.14 -30.06 -6.32
N ASN A 95 -21.10 -31.20 -7.00
CA ASN A 95 -21.57 -32.49 -6.50
C ASN A 95 -20.48 -33.35 -5.83
N LEU A 96 -19.24 -32.85 -5.76
CA LEU A 96 -18.17 -33.54 -5.04
C LEU A 96 -18.54 -33.69 -3.56
N LYS A 97 -18.24 -34.85 -3.00
CA LYS A 97 -18.19 -35.15 -1.58
C LYS A 97 -16.75 -35.15 -1.06
N THR A 98 -15.80 -35.58 -1.90
CA THR A 98 -14.37 -35.63 -1.54
C THR A 98 -13.51 -35.19 -2.70
N LEU A 99 -12.50 -34.37 -2.39
CA LEU A 99 -11.48 -33.89 -3.31
C LEU A 99 -10.10 -34.04 -2.68
N GLU A 100 -9.24 -34.84 -3.31
CA GLU A 100 -7.86 -35.07 -2.87
C GLU A 100 -6.90 -34.45 -3.89
N LEU A 101 -6.07 -33.51 -3.43
CA LEU A 101 -5.12 -32.76 -4.26
C LEU A 101 -3.68 -32.83 -3.74
N SER A 102 -3.38 -33.65 -2.73
CA SER A 102 -2.00 -33.87 -2.29
C SER A 102 -1.13 -34.44 -3.41
N HIS A 103 0.18 -34.25 -3.29
CA HIS A 103 1.17 -34.75 -4.26
C HIS A 103 1.00 -34.16 -5.68
N ASN A 104 0.53 -32.91 -5.78
CA ASN A 104 0.43 -32.18 -7.04
C ASN A 104 1.31 -30.92 -7.01
N MET A 105 1.71 -30.46 -8.21
CA MET A 105 2.32 -29.17 -8.40
C MET A 105 1.23 -28.12 -8.63
N ILE A 106 0.91 -27.33 -7.60
CA ILE A 106 -0.23 -26.40 -7.65
C ILE A 106 0.24 -24.97 -7.90
N ASN A 107 -0.34 -24.32 -8.92
CA ASN A 107 -0.20 -22.90 -9.16
C ASN A 107 -1.29 -22.11 -8.41
N CYS A 108 -0.92 -21.53 -7.27
CA CYS A 108 -1.79 -20.71 -6.45
C CYS A 108 -1.94 -19.31 -7.05
N SER A 109 -2.96 -19.16 -7.90
CA SER A 109 -3.32 -17.91 -8.56
C SER A 109 -4.74 -17.48 -8.19
N LYS A 110 -5.12 -16.27 -8.59
CA LYS A 110 -6.50 -15.77 -8.44
C LYS A 110 -7.56 -16.68 -9.07
N HIS A 111 -7.19 -17.44 -10.10
CA HIS A 111 -8.10 -18.36 -10.77
C HIS A 111 -8.41 -19.62 -9.96
N LEU A 112 -7.65 -19.88 -8.90
CA LEU A 112 -7.87 -21.02 -8.00
C LEU A 112 -8.70 -20.66 -6.75
N VAL A 113 -9.04 -19.37 -6.56
CA VAL A 113 -9.74 -18.88 -5.36
C VAL A 113 -11.09 -19.57 -5.12
N TRP A 114 -11.75 -20.08 -6.16
CA TRP A 114 -12.98 -20.86 -6.02
C TRP A 114 -12.83 -22.12 -5.15
N LEU A 115 -11.61 -22.66 -5.01
CA LEU A 115 -11.33 -23.81 -4.16
C LEU A 115 -11.63 -23.54 -2.68
N LEU A 116 -11.61 -22.27 -2.25
CA LEU A 116 -12.04 -21.88 -0.90
C LEU A 116 -13.49 -22.30 -0.61
N GLN A 117 -14.34 -22.36 -1.64
CA GLN A 117 -15.74 -22.77 -1.50
C GLN A 117 -15.93 -24.29 -1.41
N LEU A 118 -14.88 -25.06 -1.69
CA LEU A 118 -14.86 -26.53 -1.56
C LEU A 118 -13.94 -26.97 -0.41
N SER A 119 -13.58 -26.07 0.51
CA SER A 119 -12.63 -26.37 1.58
C SER A 119 -13.08 -27.53 2.48
N ASP A 120 -14.40 -27.69 2.67
CA ASP A 120 -15.03 -28.77 3.44
C ASP A 120 -14.94 -30.14 2.76
N LYS A 121 -14.72 -30.15 1.45
CA LYS A 121 -14.60 -31.37 0.63
C LYS A 121 -13.15 -31.81 0.45
N LEU A 122 -12.18 -30.96 0.80
CA LEU A 122 -10.77 -31.27 0.68
C LEU A 122 -10.35 -32.32 1.71
N GLN A 123 -9.70 -33.37 1.22
CA GLN A 123 -9.06 -34.36 2.05
C GLN A 123 -7.66 -33.89 2.45
N GLU A 124 -7.35 -33.97 3.75
CA GLU A 124 -6.07 -33.56 4.35
C GLU A 124 -5.55 -32.19 3.85
N PRO A 125 -6.34 -31.11 3.97
CA PRO A 125 -6.01 -29.80 3.41
C PRO A 125 -4.67 -29.23 3.92
N GLU A 126 -4.21 -29.65 5.09
CA GLU A 126 -2.92 -29.30 5.68
C GLU A 126 -1.71 -29.78 4.87
N ASN A 127 -1.87 -30.84 4.07
CA ASN A 127 -0.83 -31.47 3.25
C ASN A 127 -0.78 -30.90 1.82
N ILE A 128 -1.66 -29.94 1.50
CA ILE A 128 -1.79 -29.37 0.16
C ILE A 128 -1.06 -28.03 0.13
N HIS A 129 0.08 -27.98 -0.59
CA HIS A 129 0.95 -26.81 -0.66
C HIS A 129 1.08 -26.27 -2.08
N CYS A 130 1.22 -24.95 -2.19
CA CYS A 130 1.53 -24.27 -3.44
C CYS A 130 2.96 -24.57 -3.88
N THR A 131 3.16 -24.82 -5.18
CA THR A 131 4.49 -24.95 -5.80
C THR A 131 4.85 -23.69 -6.61
N SER A 132 3.83 -22.97 -7.08
CA SER A 132 3.94 -21.74 -7.85
C SER A 132 2.85 -20.76 -7.42
N PRO A 133 3.03 -19.43 -7.59
CA PRO A 133 4.29 -18.74 -7.91
C PRO A 133 5.31 -18.85 -6.76
N GLN A 134 6.56 -18.46 -6.99
CA GLN A 134 7.63 -18.53 -5.98
C GLN A 134 7.25 -17.85 -4.65
N THR A 135 6.47 -16.77 -4.71
CA THR A 135 5.92 -16.08 -3.54
C THR A 135 5.17 -17.01 -2.59
N PHE A 136 4.49 -18.04 -3.11
CA PHE A 136 3.71 -18.99 -2.33
C PHE A 136 4.36 -20.35 -2.16
N ASN A 137 5.59 -20.56 -2.63
CA ASN A 137 6.21 -21.88 -2.64
C ASN A 137 6.34 -22.47 -1.23
N GLY A 138 5.62 -23.57 -0.98
CA GLY A 138 5.53 -24.26 0.30
C GLY A 138 4.41 -23.76 1.22
N THR A 139 3.72 -22.68 0.88
CA THR A 139 2.55 -22.19 1.62
C THR A 139 1.37 -23.13 1.41
N GLN A 140 0.57 -23.39 2.46
CA GLN A 140 -0.67 -24.15 2.33
C GLN A 140 -1.63 -23.47 1.35
N VAL A 141 -2.28 -24.25 0.48
CA VAL A 141 -3.15 -23.73 -0.59
C VAL A 141 -4.27 -22.86 -0.02
N LEU A 142 -5.00 -23.34 0.99
CA LEU A 142 -6.10 -22.55 1.57
C LEU A 142 -5.63 -21.22 2.18
N LYS A 143 -4.47 -21.21 2.85
CA LYS A 143 -3.87 -19.98 3.40
C LYS A 143 -3.49 -19.00 2.28
N ALA A 144 -2.88 -19.49 1.20
CA ALA A 144 -2.51 -18.68 0.05
C ALA A 144 -3.74 -18.10 -0.67
N LEU A 145 -4.76 -18.92 -0.94
CA LEU A 145 -5.97 -18.50 -1.62
C LEU A 145 -6.79 -17.50 -0.80
N GLN A 146 -6.88 -17.69 0.52
CA GLN A 146 -7.53 -16.73 1.40
C GLN A 146 -6.85 -15.36 1.33
N LEU A 147 -5.51 -15.34 1.35
CA LEU A 147 -4.75 -14.11 1.22
C LEU A 147 -4.95 -13.43 -0.15
N ILE A 148 -4.98 -14.21 -1.23
CA ILE A 148 -5.28 -13.69 -2.57
C ILE A 148 -6.66 -13.06 -2.61
N TYR A 149 -7.68 -13.75 -2.08
CA TYR A 149 -9.06 -13.25 -2.03
C TYR A 149 -9.20 -11.97 -1.20
N ASP A 150 -8.58 -11.93 -0.01
CA ASP A 150 -8.67 -10.78 0.89
C ASP A 150 -8.01 -9.53 0.29
N VAL A 151 -6.91 -9.70 -0.46
CA VAL A 151 -6.24 -8.60 -1.16
C VAL A 151 -7.04 -8.16 -2.38
N ASP A 152 -7.52 -9.09 -3.20
CA ASP A 152 -8.25 -8.80 -4.43
C ASP A 152 -9.59 -8.10 -4.13
N SER A 153 -10.34 -8.61 -3.15
CA SER A 153 -11.66 -8.07 -2.76
C SER A 153 -11.63 -6.64 -2.22
N ARG A 154 -10.46 -6.17 -1.77
CA ARG A 154 -10.24 -4.81 -1.23
C ARG A 154 -9.26 -4.00 -2.07
N CYS A 155 -8.87 -4.50 -3.23
CA CYS A 155 -8.04 -3.73 -4.15
C CYS A 155 -8.83 -2.51 -4.65
N PRO A 156 -8.24 -1.29 -4.64
CA PRO A 156 -8.92 -0.13 -5.18
C PRO A 156 -9.36 -0.35 -6.63
N GLU A 157 -10.53 0.17 -6.98
CA GLU A 157 -11.06 0.07 -8.34
C GLU A 157 -10.05 0.62 -9.36
N ARG A 158 -9.87 -0.09 -10.48
CA ARG A 158 -8.93 0.23 -11.57
C ARG A 158 -7.45 0.08 -11.21
N CYS A 159 -7.09 -0.16 -9.96
CA CYS A 159 -5.72 -0.44 -9.56
C CYS A 159 -5.37 -1.93 -9.72
N VAL A 160 -4.07 -2.22 -9.72
CA VAL A 160 -3.54 -3.58 -9.74
C VAL A 160 -2.87 -3.86 -8.41
N CYS A 161 -3.33 -4.90 -7.71
CA CYS A 161 -2.76 -5.34 -6.44
C CYS A 161 -2.02 -6.67 -6.62
N GLU A 162 -0.76 -6.71 -6.19
CA GLU A 162 0.09 -7.88 -6.30
C GLU A 162 0.73 -8.23 -4.96
N LEU A 163 0.74 -9.52 -4.62
CA LEU A 163 1.45 -10.04 -3.46
C LEU A 163 2.94 -10.08 -3.75
N ALA A 164 3.65 -9.02 -3.32
CA ALA A 164 5.07 -8.85 -3.58
C ALA A 164 5.94 -9.75 -2.71
N HIS A 165 5.56 -9.95 -1.44
CA HIS A 165 6.28 -10.83 -0.53
C HIS A 165 5.32 -11.51 0.45
N VAL A 166 5.36 -12.84 0.48
CA VAL A 166 4.65 -13.66 1.47
C VAL A 166 5.71 -14.44 2.25
N PRO A 167 6.03 -14.04 3.49
CA PRO A 167 7.00 -14.76 4.29
C PRO A 167 6.48 -16.15 4.69
N LYS A 168 7.41 -17.09 4.92
CA LYS A 168 7.11 -18.45 5.38
C LYS A 168 6.78 -18.50 6.88
N ASP A 169 7.30 -17.53 7.64
CA ASP A 169 7.03 -17.32 9.07
C ASP A 169 5.99 -16.20 9.26
N ASP A 170 5.49 -16.00 10.49
CA ASP A 170 4.50 -14.97 10.91
C ASP A 170 5.00 -13.50 10.78
N GLN A 171 5.86 -13.22 9.80
CA GLN A 171 6.23 -11.87 9.40
C GLN A 171 5.14 -11.22 8.54
N TYR A 172 5.30 -9.94 8.26
CA TYR A 172 4.31 -9.14 7.53
C TYR A 172 4.31 -9.46 6.04
N VAL A 173 3.13 -9.75 5.50
CA VAL A 173 2.88 -9.82 4.05
C VAL A 173 3.02 -8.42 3.44
N THR A 174 3.68 -8.32 2.29
CA THR A 174 3.79 -7.06 1.53
C THR A 174 2.99 -7.13 0.24
N VAL A 175 2.12 -6.14 0.03
CA VAL A 175 1.31 -5.97 -1.18
C VAL A 175 1.78 -4.72 -1.93
N SER A 176 2.04 -4.87 -3.23
CA SER A 176 2.21 -3.74 -4.13
C SER A 176 0.84 -3.32 -4.69
N VAL A 177 0.52 -2.03 -4.61
CA VAL A 177 -0.73 -1.45 -5.13
C VAL A 177 -0.35 -0.41 -6.17
N SER A 178 -0.54 -0.75 -7.45
CA SER A 178 -0.23 0.11 -8.60
C SER A 178 -1.51 0.82 -9.07
N CYS A 179 -1.52 2.14 -8.90
CA CYS A 179 -2.61 3.05 -9.26
C CYS A 179 -2.11 4.22 -10.14
N ASN A 180 -0.99 4.05 -10.84
CA ASN A 180 -0.32 5.13 -11.57
C ASN A 180 -1.01 5.43 -12.92
N ASN A 181 -1.04 6.71 -13.31
CA ASN A 181 -1.59 7.15 -14.61
C ASN A 181 -3.05 6.75 -14.88
N LEU A 182 -3.89 6.78 -13.84
CA LEU A 182 -5.32 6.42 -13.93
C LEU A 182 -6.26 7.63 -13.84
N GLY A 183 -5.72 8.82 -13.65
CA GLY A 183 -6.46 10.07 -13.57
C GLY A 183 -7.15 10.28 -12.21
N PHE A 184 -6.66 9.66 -11.14
CA PHE A 184 -7.18 9.86 -9.79
C PHE A 184 -7.07 11.34 -9.38
N THR A 185 -8.15 11.90 -8.84
CA THR A 185 -8.17 13.24 -8.22
C THR A 185 -8.13 13.17 -6.69
N GLU A 186 -8.50 12.02 -6.14
CA GLU A 186 -8.50 11.72 -4.71
C GLU A 186 -7.74 10.41 -4.46
N ILE A 187 -7.21 10.28 -3.25
CA ILE A 187 -6.58 9.05 -2.76
C ILE A 187 -7.68 7.97 -2.53
N PRO A 188 -7.49 6.71 -2.95
CA PRO A 188 -8.48 5.66 -2.76
C PRO A 188 -8.86 5.41 -1.30
N LYS A 189 -10.14 5.20 -1.00
CA LYS A 189 -10.61 5.06 0.39
C LYS A 189 -10.50 3.64 0.94
N ILE A 190 -10.48 2.65 0.05
CA ILE A 190 -10.45 1.23 0.39
C ILE A 190 -9.08 0.68 0.03
N LEU A 191 -8.47 -0.07 0.94
CA LEU A 191 -7.18 -0.74 0.76
C LEU A 191 -7.24 -2.16 1.35
N PRO A 192 -6.37 -3.07 0.87
CA PRO A 192 -6.14 -4.35 1.55
C PRO A 192 -5.80 -4.17 3.02
N ALA A 193 -6.45 -4.93 3.90
CA ALA A 193 -6.21 -4.84 5.35
C ALA A 193 -5.19 -5.89 5.82
N ASN A 194 -4.61 -5.67 7.01
CA ASN A 194 -3.70 -6.60 7.68
C ASN A 194 -2.42 -6.96 6.89
N VAL A 195 -2.03 -6.13 5.92
CA VAL A 195 -0.83 -6.29 5.10
C VAL A 195 -0.04 -4.98 5.07
N THR A 196 1.27 -5.07 4.85
CA THR A 196 2.11 -3.90 4.54
C THR A 196 1.92 -3.51 3.09
N ILE A 197 1.75 -2.23 2.80
CA ILE A 197 1.41 -1.74 1.46
C ILE A 197 2.53 -0.86 0.91
N HIS A 198 2.95 -1.19 -0.32
CA HIS A 198 3.75 -0.32 -1.16
C HIS A 198 2.87 0.20 -2.30
N MET A 199 2.54 1.48 -2.27
CA MET A 199 1.55 2.09 -3.15
C MET A 199 2.17 3.08 -4.12
N ASP A 200 1.78 2.98 -5.40
CA ASP A 200 2.14 3.95 -6.43
C ASP A 200 0.89 4.67 -6.94
N LEU A 201 0.76 5.95 -6.62
CA LEU A 201 -0.27 6.88 -7.07
C LEU A 201 0.31 7.97 -8.00
N SER A 202 1.47 7.71 -8.62
CA SER A 202 2.16 8.70 -9.45
C SER A 202 1.43 9.00 -10.76
N ASN A 203 1.67 10.18 -11.34
CA ASN A 203 1.11 10.63 -12.61
C ASN A 203 -0.42 10.70 -12.60
N ASN A 204 -1.00 11.18 -11.51
CA ASN A 204 -2.43 11.40 -11.37
C ASN A 204 -2.70 12.92 -11.23
N ARG A 205 -3.86 13.29 -10.69
CA ARG A 205 -4.29 14.69 -10.49
C ARG A 205 -4.69 14.93 -9.03
N ILE A 206 -4.02 14.24 -8.11
CA ILE A 206 -4.32 14.32 -6.68
C ILE A 206 -3.87 15.66 -6.13
N GLU A 207 -4.75 16.32 -5.38
CA GLU A 207 -4.49 17.62 -4.75
C GLU A 207 -4.48 17.53 -3.22
N ASP A 208 -5.37 16.71 -2.65
CA ASP A 208 -5.51 16.52 -1.21
C ASP A 208 -4.91 15.18 -0.75
N VAL A 209 -4.03 15.24 0.25
CA VAL A 209 -3.42 14.08 0.90
C VAL A 209 -4.00 13.79 2.29
N SER A 210 -5.03 14.53 2.73
CA SER A 210 -5.59 14.41 4.07
C SER A 210 -6.16 13.03 4.40
N GLU A 211 -6.53 12.25 3.38
CA GLU A 211 -6.98 10.87 3.53
C GLU A 211 -5.93 9.98 4.22
N LEU A 212 -4.63 10.24 3.97
CA LEU A 212 -3.53 9.50 4.62
C LEU A 212 -3.55 9.64 6.14
N ALA A 213 -4.00 10.80 6.64
CA ALA A 213 -4.11 11.08 8.06
C ALA A 213 -5.44 10.59 8.67
N LYS A 214 -6.53 10.67 7.90
CA LYS A 214 -7.89 10.40 8.38
C LYS A 214 -8.24 8.91 8.37
N ASN A 215 -7.71 8.16 7.41
CA ASN A 215 -8.15 6.80 7.15
C ASN A 215 -7.18 5.78 7.76
N PRO A 216 -7.63 4.99 8.77
CA PRO A 216 -6.77 4.02 9.44
C PRO A 216 -6.17 2.95 8.54
N SER A 217 -6.78 2.65 7.38
CA SER A 217 -6.22 1.69 6.42
C SER A 217 -4.88 2.13 5.86
N TYR A 218 -4.59 3.43 5.86
CA TYR A 218 -3.30 3.96 5.44
C TYR A 218 -2.19 3.71 6.45
N SER A 219 -2.51 3.29 7.68
CA SER A 219 -1.51 3.03 8.71
C SER A 219 -0.47 1.97 8.33
N ARG A 220 -0.79 1.12 7.36
CA ARG A 220 0.13 0.07 6.87
C ARG A 220 0.83 0.42 5.56
N VAL A 221 0.61 1.62 5.02
CA VAL A 221 1.28 2.11 3.82
C VAL A 221 2.64 2.67 4.22
N THR A 222 3.70 1.92 3.95
CA THR A 222 5.08 2.26 4.32
C THR A 222 5.85 2.88 3.16
N VAL A 223 5.50 2.55 1.91
CA VAL A 223 6.09 3.12 0.70
C VAL A 223 4.98 3.76 -0.10
N LEU A 224 5.09 5.06 -0.36
CA LEU A 224 4.09 5.83 -1.08
C LEU A 224 4.74 6.71 -2.15
N TYR A 225 4.38 6.47 -3.40
CA TYR A 225 4.74 7.34 -4.52
C TYR A 225 3.56 8.23 -4.90
N LEU A 226 3.74 9.54 -4.80
CA LEU A 226 2.79 10.58 -5.21
C LEU A 226 3.41 11.51 -6.26
N ALA A 227 4.40 11.03 -7.01
CA ALA A 227 5.11 11.85 -7.97
C ALA A 227 4.18 12.34 -9.11
N ASN A 228 4.43 13.52 -9.65
CA ASN A 228 3.67 14.10 -10.77
C ASN A 228 2.15 14.15 -10.51
N ASN A 229 1.77 14.74 -9.37
CA ASN A 229 0.39 15.06 -9.02
C ASN A 229 0.23 16.59 -8.94
N ARG A 230 -0.80 17.08 -8.26
CA ARG A 230 -1.10 18.52 -8.10
C ARG A 230 -1.11 18.96 -6.64
N ILE A 231 -0.37 18.26 -5.79
CA ILE A 231 -0.36 18.49 -4.35
C ILE A 231 0.32 19.84 -4.08
N GLN A 232 -0.38 20.74 -3.40
CA GLN A 232 0.14 22.08 -3.06
C GLN A 232 0.64 22.16 -1.61
N SER A 233 0.11 21.31 -0.74
CA SER A 233 0.50 21.26 0.67
C SER A 233 0.33 19.86 1.25
N ILE A 234 1.17 19.53 2.23
CA ILE A 234 1.07 18.32 3.06
C ILE A 234 0.85 18.65 4.54
N THR A 235 0.49 19.88 4.88
CA THR A 235 0.29 20.32 6.28
C THR A 235 -0.81 19.54 7.00
N SER A 236 -1.78 18.98 6.26
CA SER A 236 -2.79 18.07 6.81
C SER A 236 -2.21 16.82 7.47
N LEU A 237 -0.94 16.49 7.21
CA LEU A 237 -0.25 15.34 7.76
C LEU A 237 0.57 15.65 9.03
N GLU A 238 0.74 16.93 9.41
CA GLU A 238 1.63 17.38 10.49
C GLU A 238 1.41 16.67 11.84
N ASN A 239 0.18 16.30 12.14
CA ASN A 239 -0.21 15.65 13.40
C ASN A 239 -0.77 14.24 13.18
N SER A 240 -0.43 13.61 12.06
CA SER A 240 -0.92 12.27 11.72
C SER A 240 0.08 11.20 12.16
N ASN A 241 -0.43 10.09 12.70
CA ASN A 241 0.41 8.92 12.97
C ASN A 241 1.07 8.36 11.70
N TRP A 242 0.47 8.64 10.53
CA TRP A 242 1.00 8.18 9.25
C TRP A 242 2.36 8.81 8.91
N ILE A 243 2.54 10.11 9.20
CA ILE A 243 3.81 10.79 8.90
C ILE A 243 4.98 10.21 9.71
N GLU A 244 4.71 9.52 10.83
CA GLU A 244 5.74 8.98 11.71
C GLU A 244 6.27 7.60 11.30
N GLN A 245 5.57 6.88 10.41
CA GLN A 245 5.83 5.47 10.12
C GLN A 245 6.21 5.18 8.66
N PHE A 246 6.17 6.16 7.76
CA PHE A 246 6.54 5.92 6.37
C PHE A 246 8.03 5.61 6.25
N SER A 247 8.36 4.69 5.36
CA SER A 247 9.73 4.34 4.97
C SER A 247 10.15 5.05 3.68
N LEU A 248 9.22 5.29 2.75
CA LEU A 248 9.49 6.08 1.55
C LEU A 248 8.28 6.96 1.20
N LEU A 249 8.53 8.25 0.99
CA LEU A 249 7.54 9.19 0.46
C LEU A 249 8.13 9.96 -0.72
N SER A 250 7.55 9.76 -1.90
CA SER A 250 7.89 10.54 -3.10
C SER A 250 6.84 11.61 -3.38
N LEU A 251 7.25 12.87 -3.35
CA LEU A 251 6.43 14.04 -3.67
C LEU A 251 6.97 14.82 -4.87
N GLN A 252 7.84 14.20 -5.68
CA GLN A 252 8.46 14.86 -6.83
C GLN A 252 7.43 15.37 -7.83
N GLY A 253 7.70 16.48 -8.52
CA GLY A 253 6.83 16.91 -9.63
C GLY A 253 5.44 17.37 -9.20
N ASN A 254 5.28 17.83 -7.96
CA ASN A 254 4.02 18.41 -7.46
C ASN A 254 4.09 19.95 -7.50
N LEU A 255 3.18 20.60 -6.79
CA LEU A 255 3.06 22.06 -6.69
C LEU A 255 3.43 22.57 -5.29
N LEU A 256 4.29 21.84 -4.58
CA LEU A 256 4.69 22.20 -3.22
C LEU A 256 5.59 23.43 -3.22
N GLN A 257 5.25 24.40 -2.39
CA GLN A 257 6.05 25.61 -2.17
C GLN A 257 6.82 25.56 -0.84
N GLU A 258 6.32 24.79 0.13
CA GLU A 258 6.92 24.61 1.45
C GLU A 258 6.58 23.22 2.01
N ILE A 259 7.27 22.84 3.09
CA ILE A 259 6.99 21.61 3.84
C ILE A 259 6.93 21.89 5.35
N PRO A 260 6.19 21.06 6.09
CA PRO A 260 6.15 21.12 7.55
C PRO A 260 7.45 20.60 8.18
N THR A 261 8.50 21.42 8.18
CA THR A 261 9.84 21.03 8.66
C THR A 261 9.87 20.59 10.12
N GLN A 262 8.99 21.14 10.97
CA GLN A 262 8.90 20.77 12.39
C GLN A 262 8.36 19.35 12.57
N ALA A 263 7.24 19.01 11.92
CA ALA A 263 6.68 17.66 11.98
C ALA A 263 7.67 16.62 11.45
N LEU A 264 8.29 16.89 10.29
CA LEU A 264 9.26 15.97 9.67
C LEU A 264 10.56 15.81 10.46
N ASN A 265 10.99 16.82 11.22
CA ASN A 265 12.17 16.72 12.09
C ASN A 265 12.01 15.63 13.15
N ASN A 266 10.81 15.47 13.72
CA ASN A 266 10.53 14.46 14.74
C ASN A 266 10.62 13.05 14.15
N VAL A 267 10.07 12.87 12.95
CA VAL A 267 10.10 11.61 12.20
C VAL A 267 11.55 11.15 11.97
N PHE A 268 12.39 12.05 11.46
CA PHE A 268 13.78 11.74 11.12
C PHE A 268 14.71 11.60 12.34
N HIS A 269 14.27 12.03 13.52
CA HIS A 269 15.03 11.85 14.77
C HIS A 269 14.73 10.51 15.44
N ASN A 270 13.50 10.00 15.33
CA ASN A 270 13.04 8.80 16.05
C ASN A 270 13.17 7.50 15.25
N GLN A 271 13.38 7.60 13.94
CA GLN A 271 13.55 6.45 13.05
C GLN A 271 15.04 6.16 12.87
N ASP A 272 15.45 4.92 13.10
CA ASP A 272 16.80 4.45 12.77
C ASP A 272 17.11 4.85 11.31
N ILE A 273 18.22 5.58 11.12
CA ILE A 273 18.59 6.36 9.92
C ILE A 273 18.64 5.52 8.61
N ASN A 274 18.51 4.20 8.71
CA ASN A 274 18.65 3.25 7.60
C ASN A 274 17.39 3.05 6.75
N GLY A 275 16.20 3.45 7.23
CA GLY A 275 14.93 3.13 6.56
C GLY A 275 14.32 4.28 5.74
N VAL A 276 14.20 5.46 6.33
CA VAL A 276 13.33 6.53 5.84
C VAL A 276 13.94 7.30 4.66
N ARG A 277 13.15 7.49 3.60
CA ARG A 277 13.56 8.17 2.37
C ARG A 277 12.47 9.14 1.92
N MET A 278 12.90 10.33 1.50
CA MET A 278 12.01 11.33 0.93
C MET A 278 12.55 11.83 -0.40
N LEU A 279 11.63 12.13 -1.31
CA LEU A 279 11.96 12.69 -2.62
C LEU A 279 11.11 13.95 -2.86
N LEU A 280 11.76 15.08 -3.11
CA LEU A 280 11.17 16.42 -3.11
C LEU A 280 11.49 17.25 -4.38
N SER A 281 12.29 16.74 -5.30
CA SER A 281 12.70 17.46 -6.51
C SER A 281 11.52 17.85 -7.41
N ASN A 282 11.75 18.79 -8.33
CA ASN A 282 10.76 19.25 -9.31
C ASN A 282 9.46 19.80 -8.69
N ASN A 283 9.58 20.52 -7.58
CA ASN A 283 8.49 21.31 -7.01
C ASN A 283 8.85 22.80 -7.07
N PRO A 284 7.87 23.71 -7.19
CA PRO A 284 8.10 25.15 -7.21
C PRO A 284 8.39 25.71 -5.81
N TRP A 285 9.51 25.27 -5.21
CA TRP A 285 9.86 25.65 -3.83
C TRP A 285 10.03 27.16 -3.67
N LYS A 286 9.38 27.71 -2.63
CA LYS A 286 9.51 29.12 -2.29
C LYS A 286 10.90 29.39 -1.69
N CYS A 287 11.54 30.46 -2.13
CA CYS A 287 12.88 30.85 -1.73
C CYS A 287 12.91 32.30 -1.24
N ASP A 288 11.92 32.66 -0.42
CA ASP A 288 11.90 33.91 0.34
C ASP A 288 12.65 33.78 1.69
N CYS A 289 12.77 34.90 2.41
CA CYS A 289 13.55 34.92 3.65
C CYS A 289 12.94 34.02 4.73
N VAL A 290 11.61 33.89 4.77
CA VAL A 290 10.90 33.11 5.78
C VAL A 290 11.06 31.61 5.51
N THR A 291 10.91 31.20 4.25
CA THR A 291 11.00 29.79 3.86
C THR A 291 12.45 29.31 3.91
N ILE A 292 13.42 30.07 3.38
CA ILE A 292 14.83 29.66 3.37
C ILE A 292 15.39 29.51 4.79
N THR A 293 15.07 30.41 5.72
CA THR A 293 15.54 30.33 7.11
C THR A 293 15.12 29.05 7.83
N ARG A 294 14.05 28.38 7.38
CA ARG A 294 13.56 27.12 7.97
C ARG A 294 13.91 25.91 7.13
N PHE A 295 13.72 26.01 5.81
CA PHE A 295 13.80 24.88 4.90
C PHE A 295 15.25 24.51 4.56
N GLN A 296 16.12 25.50 4.36
CA GLN A 296 17.52 25.23 4.03
C GLN A 296 18.27 24.49 5.17
N PRO A 297 18.15 24.89 6.46
CA PRO A 297 18.75 24.11 7.55
C PRO A 297 18.18 22.70 7.67
N PHE A 298 16.87 22.52 7.45
CA PHE A 298 16.22 21.21 7.45
C PHE A 298 16.81 20.30 6.37
N ILE A 299 16.89 20.78 5.12
CA ILE A 299 17.50 20.04 4.01
C ILE A 299 18.96 19.69 4.30
N ALA A 300 19.73 20.65 4.83
CA ALA A 300 21.14 20.45 5.15
C ALA A 300 21.33 19.36 6.23
N LYS A 301 20.50 19.38 7.28
CA LYS A 301 20.52 18.39 8.36
C LYS A 301 20.14 16.98 7.86
N HIS A 302 19.17 16.88 6.97
CA HIS A 302 18.56 15.60 6.53
C HIS A 302 18.96 15.16 5.13
N LYS A 303 20.10 15.65 4.62
CA LYS A 303 20.61 15.41 3.27
C LYS A 303 20.70 13.92 2.88
N GLN A 304 20.95 13.03 3.84
CA GLN A 304 21.06 11.58 3.59
C GLN A 304 19.70 10.89 3.43
N LEU A 305 18.65 11.45 4.02
CA LEU A 305 17.27 10.92 3.97
C LEU A 305 16.53 11.46 2.74
N ILE A 306 16.82 12.71 2.36
CA ILE A 306 16.28 13.36 1.17
C ILE A 306 17.17 13.02 -0.03
N LYS A 307 16.84 11.92 -0.73
CA LYS A 307 17.74 11.30 -1.71
C LYS A 307 18.02 12.17 -2.93
N ASP A 308 17.09 13.05 -3.30
CA ASP A 308 17.16 13.91 -4.48
C ASP A 308 17.45 15.38 -4.15
N VAL A 309 18.05 15.63 -2.97
CA VAL A 309 18.44 16.97 -2.47
C VAL A 309 19.19 17.82 -3.49
N SER A 310 20.00 17.21 -4.38
CA SER A 310 20.76 17.93 -5.39
C SER A 310 19.92 18.62 -6.45
N ASN A 311 18.66 18.18 -6.60
CA ASN A 311 17.69 18.62 -7.61
C ASN A 311 16.54 19.42 -6.97
N VAL A 312 16.62 19.69 -5.68
CA VAL A 312 15.68 20.58 -4.97
C VAL A 312 16.10 22.03 -5.25
N THR A 313 15.32 22.71 -6.08
CA THR A 313 15.60 24.05 -6.61
C THR A 313 14.45 24.99 -6.36
N CYS A 314 14.73 26.29 -6.28
CA CYS A 314 13.73 27.34 -6.16
C CYS A 314 12.80 27.37 -7.38
N GLY A 315 11.53 27.69 -7.13
CA GLY A 315 10.51 27.80 -8.16
C GLY A 315 10.81 28.90 -9.19
N PRO A 316 10.11 28.86 -10.34
CA PRO A 316 10.34 29.81 -11.44
C PRO A 316 9.95 31.25 -11.10
N GLU A 317 9.07 31.45 -10.11
CA GLU A 317 8.55 32.76 -9.71
C GLU A 317 9.47 33.47 -8.68
N GLU A 318 10.60 32.86 -8.29
CA GLU A 318 11.50 33.34 -7.23
C GLU A 318 12.53 34.39 -7.70
N GLY A 319 12.26 35.08 -8.81
CA GLY A 319 13.11 36.15 -9.33
C GLY A 319 14.58 35.72 -9.53
N GLU A 320 15.51 36.40 -8.85
CA GLU A 320 16.94 36.08 -8.92
C GLU A 320 17.31 34.73 -8.31
N SER A 321 16.44 34.16 -7.47
CA SER A 321 16.62 32.84 -6.86
C SER A 321 16.08 31.72 -7.75
N ALA A 322 15.31 32.02 -8.80
CA ALA A 322 14.68 31.01 -9.64
C ALA A 322 15.69 29.99 -10.19
N GLY A 323 15.38 28.70 -10.03
CA GLY A 323 16.25 27.59 -10.48
C GLY A 323 17.53 27.38 -9.68
N LYS A 324 17.88 28.25 -8.71
CA LYS A 324 19.00 28.00 -7.79
C LYS A 324 18.66 26.83 -6.88
N LYS A 325 19.67 26.03 -6.52
CA LYS A 325 19.50 24.95 -5.53
C LYS A 325 19.25 25.57 -4.17
N ILE A 326 18.32 25.03 -3.39
CA ILE A 326 17.98 25.58 -2.06
C ILE A 326 19.22 25.63 -1.15
N ILE A 327 20.06 24.59 -1.21
CA ILE A 327 21.30 24.53 -0.44
C ILE A 327 22.33 25.60 -0.83
N SER A 328 22.22 26.20 -2.02
CA SER A 328 23.14 27.22 -2.55
C SER A 328 22.61 28.64 -2.45
N VAL A 329 21.37 28.84 -2.01
CA VAL A 329 20.81 30.19 -1.84
C VAL A 329 21.52 30.89 -0.69
N GLU A 330 22.08 32.06 -0.97
CA GLU A 330 22.74 32.88 0.05
C GLU A 330 21.69 33.61 0.89
N LEU A 331 21.73 33.43 2.21
CA LEU A 331 20.75 34.01 3.12
C LEU A 331 20.66 35.54 2.97
N ASN A 332 21.79 36.23 2.81
CA ASN A 332 21.82 37.69 2.66
C ASN A 332 21.16 38.19 1.36
N SER A 333 21.17 37.38 0.30
CA SER A 333 20.56 37.74 -0.98
C SER A 333 19.03 37.77 -0.90
N VAL A 334 18.46 36.97 -0.01
CA VAL A 334 17.00 36.81 0.15
C VAL A 334 16.51 37.57 1.39
N CYS A 335 17.24 37.46 2.50
CA CYS A 335 17.02 38.20 3.74
C CYS A 335 17.79 39.52 3.72
N ASN A 336 17.69 40.27 2.63
CA ASN A 336 18.19 41.63 2.63
C ASN A 336 17.27 42.42 3.57
N THR A 337 17.62 42.46 4.86
CA THR A 337 17.06 43.42 5.80
C THR A 337 17.38 44.76 5.18
N GLY A 338 16.39 45.33 4.49
CA GLY A 338 16.53 46.60 3.83
C GLY A 338 17.23 47.53 4.80
N GLY A 339 18.43 47.96 4.40
CA GLY A 339 19.19 49.02 5.03
C GLY A 339 18.41 50.32 4.92
N ASN A 340 17.28 50.39 5.61
CA ASN A 340 16.78 51.65 6.09
C ASN A 340 17.56 51.88 7.37
N ASN A 341 18.41 52.89 7.35
CA ASN A 341 18.85 53.64 8.52
C ASN A 341 17.64 54.31 9.21
N ALA A 342 16.52 53.60 9.35
CA ALA A 342 15.38 53.98 10.16
C ALA A 342 15.72 53.47 11.55
N ILE A 343 16.25 54.36 12.38
CA ILE A 343 16.38 54.15 13.82
C ILE A 343 15.03 53.59 14.29
N ASN A 344 14.98 52.37 14.81
CA ASN A 344 13.71 51.77 15.23
C ASN A 344 13.12 52.62 16.35
N LEU A 345 11.80 52.67 16.47
CA LEU A 345 11.13 53.33 17.59
C LEU A 345 11.68 52.85 18.94
N MET A 346 12.03 51.57 19.03
CA MET A 346 12.65 50.96 20.21
C MET A 346 14.05 51.49 20.49
N ASP A 347 14.86 51.73 19.45
CA ASP A 347 16.21 52.29 19.59
C ASP A 347 16.14 53.76 20.04
N VAL A 348 15.21 54.54 19.49
CA VAL A 348 14.95 55.93 19.94
C VAL A 348 14.50 55.95 21.40
N LEU A 349 13.59 55.05 21.79
CA LEU A 349 13.04 54.98 23.14
C LEU A 349 14.13 54.58 24.15
N ASN A 350 15.02 53.65 23.79
CA ASN A 350 16.16 53.26 24.59
C ASN A 350 17.19 54.40 24.76
N VAL A 351 17.47 55.17 23.70
CA VAL A 351 18.35 56.34 23.77
C VAL A 351 17.77 57.43 24.67
N ILE A 352 16.47 57.72 24.55
CA ILE A 352 15.76 58.67 25.44
C ILE A 352 15.84 58.20 26.89
N LEU A 353 15.60 56.91 27.14
CA LEU A 353 15.68 56.33 28.49
C LEU A 353 17.09 56.43 29.07
N ALA A 354 18.12 56.17 28.26
CA ALA A 354 19.51 56.29 28.67
C ALA A 354 19.87 57.74 29.02
N LEU A 355 19.43 58.72 28.23
CA LEU A 355 19.64 60.14 28.51
C LEU A 355 18.93 60.57 29.80
N LEU A 356 17.68 60.17 30.01
CA LEU A 356 16.95 60.44 31.25
C LEU A 356 17.65 59.82 32.46
N THR A 357 18.18 58.61 32.32
CA THR A 357 18.94 57.92 33.37
C THR A 357 20.24 58.67 33.70
N LEU A 358 20.97 59.17 32.70
CA LEU A 358 22.16 59.99 32.93
C LEU A 358 21.82 61.32 33.63
N VAL A 359 20.69 61.95 33.28
CA VAL A 359 20.22 63.16 33.94
C VAL A 359 19.85 62.90 35.40
N THR A 360 19.15 61.80 35.70
CA THR A 360 18.80 61.45 37.08
C THR A 360 20.03 61.11 37.92
N ILE A 361 20.98 60.34 37.37
CA ILE A 361 22.27 60.06 38.03
C ILE A 361 23.06 61.36 38.25
N GLY A 362 23.14 62.21 37.23
CA GLY A 362 23.84 63.50 37.34
C GLY A 362 23.22 64.40 38.41
N LYS A 363 21.88 64.46 38.47
CA LYS A 363 21.17 65.22 39.49
C LYS A 363 21.38 64.64 40.89
N LEU A 364 21.34 63.32 41.03
CA LEU A 364 21.64 62.62 42.28
C LEU A 364 23.06 62.93 42.77
N LEU A 365 24.05 62.88 41.88
CA LEU A 365 25.44 63.20 42.20
C LEU A 365 25.61 64.67 42.58
N TYR A 366 24.94 65.58 41.88
CA TYR A 366 24.94 67.01 42.21
C TYR A 366 24.32 67.27 43.59
N ASP A 367 23.15 66.68 43.87
CA ASP A 367 22.47 66.84 45.14
C ASP A 367 23.27 66.20 46.30
N TYR A 368 23.92 65.07 46.05
CA TYR A 368 24.86 64.45 47.00
C TYR A 368 26.07 65.35 47.29
N TYR A 369 26.67 65.94 46.25
CA TYR A 369 27.80 66.86 46.39
C TYR A 369 27.40 68.13 47.17
N ALA A 370 26.26 68.73 46.81
CA ALA A 370 25.73 69.91 47.47
C ALA A 370 25.44 69.64 48.95
N TYR A 371 24.76 68.52 49.26
CA TYR A 371 24.49 68.09 50.63
C TYR A 371 25.78 67.92 51.43
N ARG A 372 26.82 67.30 50.86
CA ARG A 372 28.11 67.13 51.55
C ARG A 372 28.81 68.47 51.86
N LYS A 373 28.60 69.50 51.03
CA LYS A 373 29.20 70.83 51.24
C LYS A 373 28.38 71.75 52.15
N THR A 374 27.06 71.69 52.11
CA THR A 374 26.17 72.66 52.80
C THR A 374 25.38 72.06 53.96
N GLY A 375 25.30 70.73 54.06
CA GLY A 375 24.50 70.01 55.06
C GLY A 375 22.98 70.08 54.84
N GLN A 376 22.52 70.75 53.77
CA GLN A 376 21.10 70.93 53.47
C GLN A 376 20.61 69.88 52.46
N LEU A 377 19.53 69.18 52.80
CA LEU A 377 18.91 68.17 51.95
C LEU A 377 18.30 68.82 50.68
N PRO A 378 18.30 68.10 49.54
CA PRO A 378 17.64 68.58 48.32
C PRO A 378 16.14 68.82 48.56
N TRP A 379 15.58 69.83 47.88
CA TRP A 379 14.23 70.34 48.12
C TRP A 379 13.14 69.25 48.16
N ILE A 380 13.23 68.26 47.27
CA ILE A 380 12.24 67.17 47.21
C ILE A 380 12.30 66.27 48.45
N ALA A 381 13.50 65.98 48.97
CA ALA A 381 13.69 65.20 50.19
C ALA A 381 13.26 65.98 51.45
N SER A 382 13.29 67.32 51.40
CA SER A 382 12.79 68.17 52.50
C SER A 382 11.27 68.30 52.56
N LYS A 383 10.55 67.82 51.53
CA LYS A 383 9.09 67.97 51.34
C LYS A 383 8.35 66.65 51.21
N LEU A 384 9.06 65.51 51.13
CA LEU A 384 8.47 64.17 51.24
C LEU A 384 8.06 63.94 52.71
N PRO A 385 6.79 63.61 53.00
CA PRO A 385 6.32 63.35 54.37
C PRO A 385 6.94 62.11 55.00
#